data_AF-A0A954HBJ6-F1
#
_entry.id   AF-A0A954HBJ6-F1
#
_cell.length_a   1.000
_cell.length_b   1.000
_cell.length_c   1.000
_cell.angle_alpha   90.00
_cell.angle_beta   90.00
_cell.angle_gamma   90.00
#
_symmetry.space_group_name_H-M   'P 1'
#
loop_
_entity.id
_entity.type
_entity.pdbx_description
1 polymer ?
#
loop_
_entity_poly.entity_id
_entity_poly.type
_entity_poly.pdbx_seq_one_letter_code
_entity_poly.pdbx_strand_id
1 'polypeptide(L)'
;NGSINYLSHLHNVTLRMDKTHIFDADLELLKPVSGSLLISLNQTNITDKGLMTLKSHPCLFYVSVKKTKVSEKGLRQFRKDMGWTELKDYSQELE
;
A
#
# COMPACT_ATOMS: atom_id res chain seq x y z
N ASN A 1 -14.01 -0.41 -22.50
CA ASN A 1 -13.05 -1.54 -22.57
C ASN A 1 -11.63 -1.11 -22.96
N GLY A 2 -11.08 -0.02 -22.39
CA GLY A 2 -9.77 0.51 -22.84
C GLY A 2 -8.80 0.98 -21.75
N SER A 3 -9.14 0.85 -20.46
CA SER A 3 -8.40 1.54 -19.39
C SER A 3 -7.44 0.65 -18.58
N ILE A 4 -7.49 -0.68 -18.74
CA ILE A 4 -6.72 -1.62 -17.89
C ILE A 4 -5.40 -2.07 -18.56
N ASN A 5 -5.25 -1.91 -19.88
CA ASN A 5 -4.06 -2.36 -20.62
C ASN A 5 -2.89 -1.36 -20.69
N TYR A 6 -3.03 -0.16 -20.14
CA TYR A 6 -1.95 0.85 -20.12
C TYR A 6 -1.01 0.73 -18.91
N LEU A 7 -1.30 -0.15 -17.94
CA LEU A 7 -0.51 -0.27 -16.71
C LEU A 7 0.71 -1.18 -16.84
N SER A 8 0.85 -1.93 -17.95
CA SER A 8 1.98 -2.84 -18.21
C SER A 8 3.31 -2.11 -18.47
N HIS A 9 3.29 -0.79 -18.68
CA HIS A 9 4.48 0.06 -18.83
C HIS A 9 4.70 1.01 -17.64
N LEU A 10 3.85 0.97 -16.60
CA LEU A 10 4.10 1.71 -15.37
C LEU A 10 5.04 0.86 -14.51
N HIS A 11 6.34 1.05 -14.69
CA HIS A 11 7.32 0.38 -13.85
C HIS A 11 7.16 0.73 -12.36
N ASN A 12 6.43 1.81 -12.02
CA ASN A 12 6.02 2.18 -10.67
C ASN A 12 4.59 2.77 -10.67
N VAL A 13 3.74 2.29 -9.76
CA VAL A 13 2.39 2.80 -9.48
C VAL A 13 2.41 3.49 -8.12
N THR A 14 2.14 4.79 -8.12
CA THR A 14 2.05 5.59 -6.89
C THR A 14 0.60 5.95 -6.60
N LEU A 15 0.07 5.54 -5.45
CA LEU A 15 -1.29 5.82 -5.02
C LEU A 15 -1.29 6.65 -3.73
N ARG A 16 -1.75 7.90 -3.81
CA ARG A 16 -2.01 8.75 -2.64
C ARG A 16 -3.52 8.78 -2.38
N MET A 17 -3.95 8.11 -1.31
CA MET A 17 -5.35 8.05 -0.87
C MET A 17 -5.53 8.64 0.53
N ASP A 18 -4.62 9.55 0.91
CA ASP A 18 -4.66 10.22 2.21
C ASP A 18 -5.99 10.97 2.40
N LYS A 19 -6.54 10.90 3.62
CA LYS A 19 -7.80 11.58 4.00
C LYS A 19 -9.01 11.20 3.15
N THR A 20 -9.01 10.01 2.55
CA THR A 20 -10.17 9.47 1.82
C THR A 20 -10.97 8.49 2.68
N HIS A 21 -12.23 8.25 2.29
CA HIS A 21 -13.15 7.33 2.98
C HIS A 21 -12.97 5.86 2.54
N ILE A 22 -11.72 5.40 2.44
CA ILE A 22 -11.42 4.01 2.09
C ILE A 22 -11.37 3.09 3.32
N PHE A 23 -11.74 1.83 3.11
CA PHE A 23 -11.82 0.75 4.08
C PHE A 23 -11.06 -0.50 3.58
N ASP A 24 -10.89 -1.50 4.44
CA ASP A 24 -10.13 -2.72 4.14
C ASP A 24 -10.60 -3.41 2.86
N ALA A 25 -11.90 -3.39 2.57
CA ALA A 25 -12.47 -3.99 1.36
C ALA A 25 -12.03 -3.29 0.07
N ASP A 26 -11.72 -1.99 0.13
CA ASP A 26 -11.28 -1.24 -1.04
C ASP A 26 -9.85 -1.61 -1.45
N LEU A 27 -9.02 -2.09 -0.53
CA LEU A 27 -7.66 -2.55 -0.82
C LEU A 27 -7.64 -3.86 -1.63
N GLU A 28 -8.73 -4.63 -1.64
CA GLU A 28 -8.87 -5.81 -2.48
C GLU A 28 -8.84 -5.45 -3.98
N LEU A 29 -9.29 -4.25 -4.34
CA LEU A 29 -9.27 -3.74 -5.71
C LEU A 29 -7.85 -3.52 -6.24
N LEU A 30 -6.85 -3.49 -5.35
CA LEU A 30 -5.45 -3.29 -5.74
C LEU A 30 -4.78 -4.60 -6.18
N LYS A 31 -5.35 -5.79 -5.87
CA LYS A 31 -4.75 -7.09 -6.22
C LYS A 31 -4.30 -7.26 -7.69
N PRO A 32 -5.01 -6.72 -8.69
CA PRO A 32 -4.57 -6.84 -10.09
C PRO A 32 -3.33 -5.99 -10.45
N VAL A 33 -2.91 -5.07 -9.56
CA VAL A 33 -1.72 -4.23 -9.79
C VAL A 33 -0.47 -5.08 -9.59
N SER A 34 0.13 -5.51 -10.69
CA SER A 34 1.31 -6.38 -10.74
C SER A 34 2.65 -5.63 -10.82
N GLY A 35 2.62 -4.29 -10.87
CA GLY A 35 3.80 -3.43 -10.88
C GLY A 35 4.33 -3.10 -9.48
N SER A 36 5.43 -2.35 -9.45
CA SER A 36 5.92 -1.72 -8.21
C SER A 36 4.85 -0.80 -7.63
N LEU A 37 4.61 -0.87 -6.33
CA LEU A 37 3.56 -0.11 -5.65
C LEU A 37 4.16 0.75 -4.53
N LEU A 38 3.85 2.05 -4.57
CA LEU A 38 4.06 2.99 -3.48
C LEU A 38 2.70 3.54 -3.08
N ILE A 39 2.29 3.34 -1.83
CA ILE A 39 0.94 3.67 -1.38
C ILE A 39 0.94 4.50 -0.10
N SER A 40 0.17 5.57 -0.08
CA SER A 40 -0.09 6.38 1.10
C SER A 40 -1.58 6.33 1.44
N LEU A 41 -1.88 5.88 2.67
CA LEU A 41 -3.20 5.64 3.22
C LEU A 41 -3.41 6.44 4.51
N ASN A 42 -2.72 7.58 4.66
CA ASN A 42 -2.74 8.32 5.91
C ASN A 42 -4.14 8.86 6.20
N GLN A 43 -4.55 8.86 7.47
CA GLN A 43 -5.85 9.40 7.89
C GLN A 43 -7.04 8.71 7.18
N THR A 44 -6.95 7.40 6.98
CA THR A 44 -8.03 6.57 6.40
C THR A 44 -8.57 5.58 7.44
N ASN A 45 -9.61 4.81 7.08
CA ASN A 45 -10.22 3.82 7.97
C ASN A 45 -9.60 2.42 7.89
N ILE A 46 -8.43 2.28 7.25
CA ILE A 46 -7.72 1.00 7.12
C ILE A 46 -7.32 0.46 8.51
N THR A 47 -7.52 -0.84 8.68
CA THR A 47 -7.14 -1.61 9.86
C THR A 47 -5.98 -2.57 9.56
N ASP A 48 -5.54 -3.31 10.58
CA ASP A 48 -4.58 -4.41 10.40
C ASP A 48 -5.02 -5.39 9.31
N LYS A 49 -6.32 -5.65 9.15
CA LYS A 49 -6.83 -6.56 8.12
C LYS A 49 -6.52 -6.03 6.72
N GLY A 50 -6.84 -4.77 6.45
CA GLY A 50 -6.60 -4.15 5.15
C GLY A 50 -5.11 -4.05 4.83
N LEU A 51 -4.28 -3.69 5.81
CA LEU A 51 -2.82 -3.66 5.63
C LEU A 51 -2.29 -5.05 5.19
N MET A 52 -2.82 -6.12 5.78
CA MET A 52 -2.36 -7.49 5.46
C MET A 52 -2.78 -7.94 4.05
N THR A 53 -3.82 -7.36 3.45
CA THR A 53 -4.17 -7.58 2.04
C THR A 53 -3.05 -7.12 1.11
N LEU A 54 -2.30 -6.07 1.45
CA LEU A 54 -1.20 -5.54 0.63
C LEU A 54 0.01 -6.48 0.52
N LYS A 55 0.05 -7.58 1.28
CA LYS A 55 1.11 -8.60 1.14
C LYS A 55 1.05 -9.37 -0.17
N SER A 56 -0.10 -9.37 -0.85
CA SER A 56 -0.20 -9.99 -2.16
C SER A 56 0.59 -9.23 -3.24
N HIS A 57 1.16 -8.07 -2.91
CA HIS A 57 1.94 -7.23 -3.80
C HIS A 57 3.43 -7.42 -3.50
N PRO A 58 4.11 -8.40 -4.13
CA PRO A 58 5.53 -8.68 -3.86
C PRO A 58 6.45 -7.51 -4.22
N CYS A 59 5.97 -6.57 -5.06
CA CYS A 59 6.67 -5.36 -5.45
C CYS A 59 6.17 -4.11 -4.71
N LEU A 60 5.57 -4.24 -3.53
CA LEU A 60 5.27 -3.10 -2.68
C LEU A 60 6.58 -2.58 -2.05
N PHE A 61 6.93 -1.33 -2.32
CA PHE A 61 8.15 -0.70 -1.81
C PHE A 61 7.90 0.27 -0.67
N TYR A 62 6.70 0.87 -0.61
CA TYR A 62 6.36 1.84 0.40
C TYR A 62 4.88 1.73 0.78
N VAL A 63 4.61 1.78 2.09
CA VAL A 63 3.27 1.98 2.63
C VAL A 63 3.30 2.98 3.79
N SER A 64 2.48 4.03 3.70
CA SER A 64 2.21 4.93 4.82
C SER A 64 0.79 4.72 5.35
N VAL A 65 0.69 4.48 6.65
CA VAL A 65 -0.58 4.27 7.36
C VAL A 65 -0.68 5.17 8.60
N LYS A 66 -0.12 6.38 8.53
CA LYS A 66 -0.12 7.33 9.65
C LYS A 66 -1.55 7.73 9.98
N LYS A 67 -1.89 7.79 11.27
CA LYS A 67 -3.22 8.17 11.76
C LYS A 67 -4.35 7.28 11.16
N THR A 68 -4.09 5.99 10.99
CA THR A 68 -5.10 4.98 10.63
C THR A 68 -5.48 4.13 11.85
N LYS A 69 -6.26 3.06 11.66
CA LYS A 69 -6.59 2.06 12.69
C LYS A 69 -5.62 0.86 12.67
N VAL A 70 -4.53 0.95 11.92
CA VAL A 70 -3.44 -0.05 11.96
C VAL A 70 -2.74 0.03 13.33
N SER A 71 -2.66 -1.11 14.00
CA SER A 71 -1.95 -1.24 15.26
C SER A 71 -0.45 -1.38 15.05
N GLU A 72 0.35 -1.06 16.06
CA GLU A 72 1.79 -1.30 15.98
C GLU A 72 2.13 -2.80 15.79
N LYS A 73 1.31 -3.69 16.37
CA LYS A 73 1.47 -5.13 16.21
C LYS A 73 1.24 -5.54 14.75
N GLY A 74 0.19 -5.02 14.13
CA GLY A 74 -0.10 -5.23 12.71
C GLY A 74 1.04 -4.73 11.83
N LEU A 75 1.56 -3.53 12.09
CA LEU A 75 2.69 -2.96 11.36
C LEU A 75 3.98 -3.79 11.52
N ARG A 76 4.30 -4.24 12.73
CA ARG A 76 5.46 -5.12 12.98
C ARG A 76 5.34 -6.45 12.25
N GLN A 77 4.15 -7.07 12.30
CA GLN A 77 3.88 -8.32 11.59
C GLN A 77 3.99 -8.12 10.08
N PHE A 78 3.40 -7.05 9.55
CA PHE A 78 3.46 -6.71 8.13
C PHE A 78 4.91 -6.53 7.65
N ARG A 79 5.73 -5.76 8.37
CA ARG A 79 7.16 -5.58 8.04
C ARG A 79 7.92 -6.90 8.03
N LYS A 80 7.68 -7.77 9.03
CA LYS A 80 8.29 -9.10 9.10
C LYS A 80 7.92 -9.93 7.88
N ASP A 81 6.66 -9.93 7.50
CA ASP A 81 6.16 -10.75 6.39
C ASP A 81 6.64 -10.25 5.02
N MET A 82 6.86 -8.94 4.89
CA MET A 82 7.45 -8.33 3.70
C MET A 82 8.98 -8.40 3.67
N GLY A 83 9.64 -8.89 4.74
CA GLY A 83 11.10 -8.90 4.84
C GLY A 83 11.72 -7.49 4.93
N TRP A 84 10.95 -6.49 5.36
CA TRP A 84 11.43 -5.10 5.49
C TRP A 84 12.22 -4.94 6.78
N THR A 85 13.53 -5.19 6.72
CA THR A 85 14.45 -5.12 7.86
C THR A 85 15.20 -3.79 7.96
N GLU A 86 15.25 -3.03 6.87
CA GLU A 86 15.86 -1.70 6.82
C GLU A 86 14.84 -0.71 6.27
N LEU A 87 14.61 0.39 7.00
CA LEU A 87 13.78 1.50 6.56
C LEU A 87 14.46 2.13 5.34
N LYS A 88 14.13 1.68 4.13
CA LYS A 88 14.31 2.53 2.97
C LYS A 88 13.24 3.61 3.07
N ASP A 89 13.65 4.77 3.54
CA ASP A 89 12.78 5.93 3.63
C ASP A 89 12.50 6.48 2.23
N TYR A 90 11.49 5.92 1.59
CA TYR A 90 10.99 6.37 0.29
C TYR A 90 9.99 7.55 0.43
N SER A 91 9.88 8.18 1.61
CA SER A 91 8.95 9.31 1.79
C SER A 91 9.26 10.50 0.88
N GLN A 92 10.51 10.64 0.44
CA GLN A 92 10.92 11.67 -0.54
C GLN A 92 10.53 11.34 -1.99
N GLU A 93 10.21 10.09 -2.32
CA GLU A 93 9.75 9.70 -3.67
C GLU A 93 8.24 9.92 -3.85
N LEU A 94 7.56 10.36 -2.79
CA LEU A 94 6.14 10.67 -2.76
C LEU A 94 5.85 12.18 -2.68
N GLU A 95 6.77 13.03 -3.13
CA GLU A 95 6.47 14.44 -3.44
C GLU A 95 5.76 14.58 -4.79
#